data_AF-A0A978T1H2-F1
#
_entry.id   AF-A0A978T1H2-F1
#
_cell.length_a   1.000
_cell.length_b   1.000
_cell.length_c   1.000
_cell.angle_alpha   90.00
_cell.angle_beta   90.00
_cell.angle_gamma   90.00
#
_symmetry.space_group_name_H-M   'P 1'
#
loop_
_entity.id
_entity.type
_entity.pdbx_description
1 polymer ?
#
loop_
_entity_poly.entity_id
_entity_poly.type
_entity_poly.pdbx_seq_one_letter_code
_entity_poly.pdbx_strand_id
1 'polypeptide(L)'
;MYADGEILGLPRVELKERDLLPPWPGIYYVVDGKKVVWYIGKAKNLKKRWQGKSHHRIYQLMTQKKKEFIIYYQLVGEGDLDEWERKAIAKYNPTLNDGEAKRKRIRPSESLLRETIISLGDYLVVIGRESPRIHDKELLTWCENWGERWWVLNKIVGLEVVHIGVDWYELLKFAGGEEVALGILNSIFKSRRGYAHKWEGFTPKNPYIPLCGAARLLVNGYGVEVSIINFQEFETYRDRLTSEWVRVMTPEWVRRLNNFGVRNPFGFFLTDGGEGESRKKIARRLAMRIQPYSGNCIPSVFQEELEEENLRGKMIRIKREYQEGKRGFGSRSGD
;
A
#
# COMPACT_ATOMS: atom_id res chain seq x y z
N MET A 1 13.82 -32.31 -4.49
CA MET A 1 15.03 -33.14 -4.73
C MET A 1 15.55 -33.69 -3.41
N TYR A 2 16.21 -34.85 -3.45
CA TYR A 2 16.68 -35.57 -2.25
C TYR A 2 18.19 -35.35 -2.02
N ALA A 3 18.61 -35.44 -0.75
CA ALA A 3 20.01 -35.42 -0.36
C ALA A 3 20.70 -36.72 -0.81
N ASP A 4 21.83 -36.57 -1.49
CA ASP A 4 22.70 -37.66 -1.94
C ASP A 4 23.81 -37.95 -0.92
N GLY A 5 24.71 -38.88 -1.25
CA GLY A 5 25.83 -39.25 -0.39
C GLY A 5 26.77 -38.07 -0.07
N GLU A 6 26.86 -37.07 -0.95
CA GLU A 6 27.65 -35.86 -0.69
C GLU A 6 27.10 -35.07 0.48
N ILE A 7 25.79 -34.76 0.51
CA ILE A 7 25.18 -34.05 1.64
C ILE A 7 25.17 -34.92 2.90
N LEU A 8 24.79 -36.19 2.77
CA LEU A 8 24.59 -37.07 3.93
C LEU A 8 25.90 -37.45 4.64
N GLY A 9 27.05 -37.29 3.97
CA GLY A 9 28.38 -37.45 4.56
C GLY A 9 28.94 -36.20 5.26
N LEU A 10 28.26 -35.05 5.17
CA LEU A 10 28.73 -33.81 5.80
C LEU A 10 28.53 -33.81 7.32
N PRO A 11 29.33 -33.02 8.06
CA PRO A 11 29.02 -32.64 9.43
C PRO A 11 27.59 -32.11 9.57
N ARG A 12 26.92 -32.46 10.66
CA ARG A 12 25.50 -32.15 10.85
C ARG A 12 25.15 -31.82 12.29
N VAL A 13 24.07 -31.07 12.45
CA VAL A 13 23.40 -30.82 13.74
C VAL A 13 21.89 -30.88 13.55
N GLU A 14 21.16 -31.23 14.60
CA GLU A 14 19.71 -31.07 14.56
C GLU A 14 19.32 -29.58 14.55
N LEU A 15 18.20 -29.23 13.90
CA LEU A 15 17.72 -27.84 13.88
C LEU A 15 17.45 -27.29 15.30
N LYS A 16 17.06 -28.16 16.23
CA LYS A 16 16.86 -27.82 17.65
C LYS A 16 18.19 -27.46 18.33
N GLU A 17 19.28 -28.07 17.90
CA GLU A 17 20.65 -27.93 18.42
C GLU A 17 21.52 -26.99 17.57
N ARG A 18 20.92 -26.15 16.74
CA ARG A 18 21.62 -25.23 15.82
C ARG A 18 22.67 -24.32 16.49
N ASP A 19 22.63 -24.15 17.80
CA ASP A 19 23.64 -23.44 18.59
C ASP A 19 25.02 -24.13 18.61
N LEU A 20 25.06 -25.42 18.26
CA LEU A 20 26.28 -26.22 18.11
C LEU A 20 26.98 -26.02 16.75
N LEU A 21 26.40 -25.23 15.83
CA LEU A 21 27.07 -24.92 14.57
C LEU A 21 28.40 -24.20 14.80
N PRO A 22 29.40 -24.41 13.92
CA PRO A 22 30.68 -23.74 14.04
C PRO A 22 30.58 -22.23 13.75
N PRO A 23 31.45 -21.40 14.35
CA PRO A 23 31.51 -19.97 14.08
C PRO A 23 32.29 -19.62 12.79
N TRP A 24 32.32 -20.54 11.82
CA TRP A 24 33.12 -20.45 10.59
C TRP A 24 32.23 -20.20 9.36
N PRO A 25 32.81 -19.68 8.26
CA PRO A 25 32.10 -19.53 7.00
C PRO A 25 31.80 -20.89 6.35
N GLY A 26 30.67 -20.98 5.66
CA GLY A 26 30.29 -22.22 5.00
C GLY A 26 28.92 -22.20 4.33
N ILE A 27 28.61 -23.33 3.68
CA ILE A 27 27.31 -23.64 3.10
C ILE A 27 26.58 -24.61 4.02
N TYR A 28 25.29 -24.40 4.25
CA TYR A 28 24.44 -25.29 5.02
C TYR A 28 23.29 -25.82 4.17
N TYR A 29 22.83 -27.03 4.48
CA TYR A 29 21.76 -27.76 3.82
C TYR A 29 20.78 -28.24 4.88
N VAL A 30 19.53 -27.81 4.78
CA VAL A 30 18.43 -28.20 5.65
C VAL A 30 17.68 -29.34 5.00
N VAL A 31 17.69 -30.50 5.65
CA VAL A 31 17.15 -31.74 5.13
C VAL A 31 16.13 -32.31 6.11
N ASP A 32 15.01 -32.84 5.63
CA ASP A 32 14.01 -33.48 6.48
C ASP A 32 14.29 -34.99 6.68
N GLY A 33 13.51 -35.64 7.57
CA GLY A 33 13.63 -37.09 7.81
C GLY A 33 13.38 -37.98 6.57
N LYS A 34 12.79 -37.45 5.49
CA LYS A 34 12.63 -38.16 4.20
C LYS A 34 13.77 -37.87 3.24
N LYS A 35 14.88 -37.30 3.73
CA LYS A 35 16.04 -36.87 2.95
C LYS A 35 15.71 -35.81 1.89
N VAL A 36 14.60 -35.08 2.00
CA VAL A 36 14.29 -33.99 1.07
C VAL A 36 15.14 -32.78 1.42
N VAL A 37 15.81 -32.15 0.45
CA VAL A 37 16.53 -30.89 0.67
C VAL A 37 15.55 -29.73 0.60
N TRP A 38 15.33 -29.09 1.75
CA TRP A 38 14.38 -27.98 1.87
C TRP A 38 15.03 -26.64 1.59
N TYR A 39 16.23 -26.41 2.13
CA TYR A 39 16.88 -25.12 2.07
C TYR A 39 18.40 -25.27 2.05
N ILE A 40 19.07 -24.46 1.26
CA ILE A 40 20.52 -24.33 1.16
C ILE A 40 20.83 -22.85 1.37
N GLY A 41 21.89 -22.53 2.09
CA GLY A 41 22.34 -21.15 2.15
C GLY A 41 23.77 -21.02 2.59
N LYS A 42 24.34 -19.83 2.40
CA LYS A 42 25.65 -19.48 2.91
C LYS A 42 25.61 -18.66 4.19
N ALA A 43 26.71 -18.70 4.93
CA ALA A 43 26.97 -17.76 6.01
C ALA A 43 28.47 -17.49 6.13
N LYS A 44 28.84 -16.25 6.49
CA LYS A 44 30.20 -15.94 6.96
C LYS A 44 30.49 -16.50 8.36
N ASN A 45 29.43 -16.80 9.11
CA ASN A 45 29.48 -17.42 10.42
C ASN A 45 28.20 -18.24 10.62
N LEU A 46 28.32 -19.57 10.50
CA LEU A 46 27.17 -20.48 10.56
C LEU A 46 26.43 -20.35 11.89
N LYS A 47 27.15 -20.34 13.03
CA LYS A 47 26.56 -20.17 14.36
C LYS A 47 25.71 -18.90 14.48
N LYS A 48 26.29 -17.72 14.19
CA LYS A 48 25.60 -16.42 14.28
C LYS A 48 24.38 -16.35 13.36
N ARG A 49 24.47 -16.95 12.16
CA ARG A 49 23.36 -16.97 11.20
C ARG A 49 22.12 -17.65 11.76
N TRP A 50 22.29 -18.72 12.54
CA TRP A 50 21.21 -19.53 13.09
C TRP A 50 20.77 -19.14 14.51
N GLN A 51 21.54 -18.28 15.19
CA GLN A 51 21.20 -17.70 16.51
C GLN A 51 20.31 -16.45 16.44
N GLY A 52 20.30 -15.73 15.30
CA GLY A 52 19.57 -14.47 15.17
C GLY A 52 18.05 -14.63 15.02
N LYS A 53 17.29 -13.69 15.63
CA LYS A 53 15.82 -13.53 15.41
C LYS A 53 15.45 -13.17 13.96
N SER A 54 16.43 -12.89 13.11
CA SER A 54 16.26 -12.45 11.72
C SER A 54 16.25 -13.59 10.70
N HIS A 55 16.48 -14.84 11.12
CA HIS A 55 16.42 -15.97 10.19
C HIS A 55 14.98 -16.40 9.92
N HIS A 56 14.34 -15.63 9.04
CA HIS A 56 12.96 -15.80 8.59
C HIS A 56 12.63 -17.21 8.07
N ARG A 57 13.63 -18.04 7.72
CA ARG A 57 13.40 -19.44 7.30
C ARG A 57 13.23 -20.41 8.48
N ILE A 58 13.77 -20.10 9.66
CA ILE A 58 13.48 -20.87 10.90
C ILE A 58 11.97 -20.92 11.15
N TYR A 59 11.26 -19.79 11.01
CA TYR A 59 9.80 -19.78 11.17
C TYR A 59 9.10 -20.68 10.14
N GLN A 60 9.50 -20.64 8.88
CA GLN A 60 8.92 -21.51 7.83
C GLN A 60 9.16 -23.00 8.12
N LEU A 61 10.35 -23.36 8.61
CA LEU A 61 10.67 -24.73 9.02
C LEU A 61 9.84 -25.15 10.25
N MET A 62 9.75 -24.28 11.28
CA MET A 62 8.96 -24.55 12.49
C MET A 62 7.45 -24.67 12.22
N THR A 63 6.91 -24.02 11.19
CA THR A 63 5.50 -24.19 10.80
C THR A 63 5.19 -25.59 10.26
N GLN A 64 6.21 -26.38 9.89
CA GLN A 64 6.06 -27.77 9.46
C GLN A 64 6.03 -28.71 10.68
N LYS A 65 5.02 -28.55 11.56
CA LYS A 65 4.91 -29.20 12.89
C LYS A 65 5.09 -30.74 12.95
N LYS A 66 5.12 -31.44 11.80
CA LYS A 66 5.28 -32.91 11.70
C LYS A 66 6.64 -33.34 11.11
N LYS A 67 7.61 -32.43 10.97
CA LYS A 67 8.91 -32.74 10.37
C LYS A 67 10.07 -32.38 11.28
N GLU A 68 11.02 -33.31 11.38
CA GLU A 68 12.34 -33.06 11.95
C GLU A 68 13.30 -32.64 10.85
N PHE A 69 14.13 -31.65 11.15
CA PHE A 69 15.08 -31.08 10.22
C PHE A 69 16.49 -31.18 10.77
N ILE A 70 17.41 -31.56 9.89
CA ILE A 70 18.84 -31.66 10.16
C ILE A 70 19.55 -30.63 9.29
N ILE A 71 20.50 -29.90 9.88
CA ILE A 71 21.36 -28.96 9.18
C ILE A 71 22.69 -29.66 8.92
N TYR A 72 22.93 -30.04 7.68
CA TYR A 72 24.24 -30.44 7.20
C TYR A 72 25.03 -29.20 6.81
N TYR A 73 26.36 -29.20 6.96
CA TYR A 73 27.16 -28.04 6.59
C TYR A 73 28.55 -28.42 6.11
N GLN A 74 29.11 -27.58 5.25
CA GLN A 74 30.48 -27.65 4.78
C GLN A 74 31.16 -26.30 4.99
N LEU A 75 32.42 -26.32 5.42
CA LEU A 75 33.21 -25.11 5.58
C LEU A 75 33.77 -24.69 4.22
N VAL A 76 33.65 -23.41 3.91
CA VAL A 76 34.06 -22.82 2.63
C VAL A 76 34.68 -21.47 2.92
N GLY A 77 35.76 -21.11 2.21
CA GLY A 77 36.39 -19.79 2.33
C GLY A 77 35.40 -18.67 2.01
N GLU A 78 35.53 -17.52 2.67
CA GLU A 78 34.57 -16.41 2.49
C GLU A 78 34.45 -15.93 1.04
N GLY A 79 35.54 -15.98 0.27
CA GLY A 79 35.57 -15.58 -1.14
C GLY A 79 34.76 -16.49 -2.06
N ASP A 80 34.53 -17.75 -1.68
CA ASP A 80 33.92 -18.75 -2.57
C ASP A 80 32.45 -19.01 -2.22
N LEU A 81 31.93 -18.43 -1.12
CA LEU A 81 30.58 -18.72 -0.61
C LEU A 81 29.47 -18.53 -1.66
N ASP A 82 29.58 -17.49 -2.49
CA ASP A 82 28.59 -17.18 -3.52
C ASP A 82 28.56 -18.24 -4.63
N GLU A 83 29.74 -18.67 -5.06
CA GLU A 83 29.88 -19.69 -6.11
C GLU A 83 29.37 -21.05 -5.62
N TRP A 84 29.76 -21.44 -4.40
CA TRP A 84 29.34 -22.71 -3.81
C TRP A 84 27.85 -22.77 -3.53
N GLU A 85 27.25 -21.71 -2.99
CA GLU A 85 25.80 -21.62 -2.78
C GLU A 85 25.05 -21.77 -4.10
N ARG A 86 25.49 -21.07 -5.16
CA ARG A 86 24.89 -21.15 -6.49
C ARG A 86 24.96 -22.56 -7.07
N LYS A 87 26.13 -23.21 -7.02
CA LYS A 87 26.32 -24.60 -7.49
C LYS A 87 25.42 -25.57 -6.73
N ALA A 88 25.36 -25.44 -5.41
CA ALA A 88 24.55 -26.30 -4.55
C ALA A 88 23.05 -26.12 -4.81
N ILE A 89 22.56 -24.88 -4.93
CA ILE A 89 21.15 -24.60 -5.26
C ILE A 89 20.81 -25.17 -6.64
N ALA A 90 21.65 -24.94 -7.66
CA ALA A 90 21.42 -25.46 -9.00
C ALA A 90 21.38 -27.00 -9.04
N LYS A 91 22.25 -27.67 -8.26
CA LYS A 91 22.29 -29.14 -8.18
C LYS A 91 21.06 -29.73 -7.50
N TYR A 92 20.65 -29.15 -6.37
CA TYR A 92 19.65 -29.77 -5.49
C TYR A 92 18.27 -29.11 -5.53
N ASN A 93 18.09 -28.05 -6.32
CA ASN A 93 16.83 -27.30 -6.48
C ASN A 93 15.91 -27.29 -5.23
N PRO A 94 16.35 -26.71 -4.09
CA PRO A 94 15.62 -26.84 -2.83
C PRO A 94 14.31 -26.03 -2.85
N THR A 95 13.25 -26.58 -2.26
CA THR A 95 11.93 -25.94 -2.26
C THR A 95 11.91 -24.52 -1.67
N LEU A 96 12.75 -24.24 -0.67
CA LEU A 96 12.85 -22.92 -0.03
C LEU A 96 13.93 -22.01 -0.64
N ASN A 97 14.68 -22.50 -1.64
CA ASN A 97 15.64 -21.74 -2.46
C ASN A 97 15.10 -21.35 -3.83
N ASP A 98 14.11 -22.10 -4.34
CA ASP A 98 13.30 -21.70 -5.51
C ASP A 98 12.42 -20.48 -5.24
N GLY A 99 12.49 -19.97 -4.01
CA GLY A 99 12.49 -18.54 -3.88
C GLY A 99 13.90 -17.99 -4.15
N GLU A 100 14.12 -17.38 -5.33
CA GLU A 100 14.38 -15.94 -5.24
C GLU A 100 13.45 -15.50 -4.10
N ALA A 101 13.97 -14.95 -3.01
CA ALA A 101 13.09 -14.04 -2.32
C ALA A 101 12.66 -13.14 -3.46
N LYS A 102 11.44 -13.35 -4.00
CA LYS A 102 10.72 -12.37 -4.78
C LYS A 102 10.81 -11.27 -3.77
N ARG A 103 11.83 -10.41 -3.90
CA ARG A 103 11.81 -9.07 -3.39
C ARG A 103 10.50 -8.68 -3.99
N LYS A 104 9.41 -8.78 -3.22
CA LYS A 104 8.05 -8.53 -3.71
C LYS A 104 8.28 -7.24 -4.45
N ARG A 105 8.24 -7.23 -5.79
CA ARG A 105 8.79 -6.11 -6.55
C ARG A 105 7.97 -4.95 -6.05
N ILE A 106 8.55 -4.15 -5.16
CA ILE A 106 7.78 -3.22 -4.35
C ILE A 106 7.52 -2.14 -5.38
N ARG A 107 6.32 -2.12 -5.93
CA ARG A 107 5.97 -1.14 -6.94
C ARG A 107 5.96 0.24 -6.28
N PRO A 108 6.49 1.27 -6.95
CA PRO A 108 6.42 2.64 -6.48
C PRO A 108 5.00 3.03 -6.12
N SER A 109 4.81 3.93 -5.17
CA SER A 109 3.47 4.44 -4.86
C SER A 109 2.89 5.29 -5.98
N GLU A 110 3.75 5.86 -6.83
CA GLU A 110 3.37 6.51 -8.09
C GLU A 110 2.55 5.56 -8.97
N SER A 111 3.00 4.31 -9.14
CA SER A 111 2.27 3.25 -9.83
C SER A 111 0.84 3.08 -9.34
N LEU A 112 0.68 3.05 -8.01
CA LEU A 112 -0.62 2.87 -7.38
C LEU A 112 -1.53 4.09 -7.61
N LEU A 113 -0.96 5.30 -7.62
CA LEU A 113 -1.67 6.53 -7.93
C LEU A 113 -2.15 6.51 -9.39
N ARG A 114 -1.25 6.22 -10.35
CA ARG A 114 -1.57 6.12 -11.78
C ARG A 114 -2.67 5.11 -12.05
N GLU A 115 -2.57 3.91 -11.48
CA GLU A 115 -3.64 2.90 -11.57
C GLU A 115 -4.97 3.39 -11.02
N THR A 116 -4.94 4.18 -9.94
CA THR A 116 -6.16 4.74 -9.33
C THR A 116 -6.79 5.79 -10.25
N ILE A 117 -5.96 6.65 -10.85
CA ILE A 117 -6.39 7.66 -11.83
C ILE A 117 -7.00 6.97 -13.06
N ILE A 118 -6.36 5.95 -13.62
CA ILE A 118 -6.88 5.22 -14.78
C ILE A 118 -8.18 4.47 -14.43
N SER A 119 -8.24 3.83 -13.26
CA SER A 119 -9.42 3.06 -12.86
C SER A 119 -10.65 3.91 -12.58
N LEU A 120 -10.51 5.09 -11.96
CA LEU A 120 -11.63 5.96 -11.66
C LEU A 120 -11.85 7.05 -12.72
N GLY A 121 -10.86 7.35 -13.55
CA GLY A 121 -10.96 8.21 -14.74
C GLY A 121 -11.80 9.46 -14.53
N ASP A 122 -12.97 9.47 -15.17
CA ASP A 122 -13.90 10.60 -15.24
C ASP A 122 -14.58 10.95 -13.91
N TYR A 123 -14.53 10.03 -12.93
CA TYR A 123 -15.07 10.24 -11.59
C TYR A 123 -14.05 10.88 -10.64
N LEU A 124 -12.78 11.04 -11.04
CA LEU A 124 -11.77 11.75 -10.24
C LEU A 124 -11.56 13.17 -10.74
N VAL A 125 -11.41 14.07 -9.77
CA VAL A 125 -11.19 15.50 -9.98
C VAL A 125 -10.08 15.95 -9.06
N VAL A 126 -8.98 16.48 -9.58
CA VAL A 126 -8.01 17.20 -8.75
C VAL A 126 -8.67 18.50 -8.30
N ILE A 127 -8.84 18.66 -7.00
CA ILE A 127 -9.45 19.86 -6.39
C ILE A 127 -8.40 20.96 -6.32
N GLY A 128 -7.19 20.65 -5.86
CA GLY A 128 -6.14 21.64 -5.71
C GLY A 128 -4.97 21.15 -4.87
N ARG A 129 -4.10 22.10 -4.51
CA ARG A 129 -2.89 21.87 -3.71
C ARG A 129 -3.03 22.56 -2.37
N GLU A 130 -2.44 21.98 -1.34
CA GLU A 130 -2.40 22.55 0.00
C GLU A 130 -0.95 22.60 0.48
N SER A 131 -0.49 23.78 0.89
CA SER A 131 0.83 23.93 1.49
C SER A 131 0.97 23.10 2.79
N PRO A 132 2.20 22.73 3.18
CA PRO A 132 2.45 22.00 4.42
C PRO A 132 1.70 22.55 5.63
N ARG A 133 1.18 21.64 6.45
CA ARG A 133 0.35 21.93 7.63
C ARG A 133 1.17 22.25 8.88
N ILE A 134 2.50 22.12 8.82
CA ILE A 134 3.42 22.30 9.96
C ILE A 134 3.33 23.68 10.64
N HIS A 135 2.87 24.71 9.93
CA HIS A 135 2.70 26.05 10.47
C HIS A 135 1.28 26.35 10.94
N ASP A 136 0.33 25.43 10.77
CA ASP A 136 -1.07 25.62 11.17
C ASP A 136 -1.32 25.17 12.61
N LYS A 137 -0.96 26.03 13.57
CA LYS A 137 -1.04 25.74 15.01
C LYS A 137 -2.44 25.29 15.45
N GLU A 138 -3.50 25.93 14.93
CA GLU A 138 -4.88 25.56 15.28
C GLU A 138 -5.23 24.15 14.81
N LEU A 139 -4.85 23.80 13.57
CA LEU A 139 -5.06 22.45 13.05
C LEU A 139 -4.27 21.40 13.86
N LEU A 140 -3.02 21.71 14.23
CA LEU A 140 -2.16 20.81 15.00
C LEU A 140 -2.70 20.58 16.41
N THR A 141 -3.03 21.64 17.16
CA THR A 141 -3.65 21.54 18.50
C THR A 141 -4.93 20.72 18.45
N TRP A 142 -5.72 20.89 17.40
CA TRP A 142 -6.94 20.12 17.23
C TRP A 142 -6.66 18.63 16.96
N CYS A 143 -5.69 18.30 16.11
CA CYS A 143 -5.28 16.91 15.89
C CYS A 143 -4.78 16.24 17.19
N GLU A 144 -4.05 16.98 18.02
CA GLU A 144 -3.58 16.52 19.33
C GLU A 144 -4.73 16.22 20.29
N ASN A 145 -5.72 17.11 20.37
CA ASN A 145 -6.88 16.99 21.25
C ASN A 145 -7.76 15.76 20.95
N TRP A 146 -7.78 15.30 19.69
CA TRP A 146 -8.60 14.16 19.25
C TRP A 146 -7.81 12.87 19.01
N GLY A 147 -6.55 12.80 19.48
CA GLY A 147 -5.77 11.56 19.53
C GLY A 147 -5.14 11.11 18.20
N GLU A 148 -5.12 11.95 17.16
CA GLU A 148 -4.46 11.67 15.87
C GLU A 148 -2.95 11.97 15.92
N ARG A 149 -2.27 11.51 16.97
CA ARG A 149 -0.87 11.87 17.24
C ARG A 149 0.12 11.37 16.20
N TRP A 150 -0.05 10.17 15.67
CA TRP A 150 1.08 9.55 14.97
C TRP A 150 1.13 9.86 13.48
N TRP A 151 -0.01 9.86 12.79
CA TRP A 151 0.02 9.77 11.32
C TRP A 151 -0.11 11.13 10.62
N VAL A 152 -1.06 11.97 11.06
CA VAL A 152 -1.18 13.35 10.56
C VAL A 152 0.10 14.12 10.88
N LEU A 153 0.54 14.10 12.15
CA LEU A 153 1.70 14.86 12.62
C LEU A 153 3.04 14.39 12.04
N ASN A 154 3.27 13.08 11.83
CA ASN A 154 4.58 12.60 11.39
C ASN A 154 4.72 12.34 9.88
N LYS A 155 3.65 12.04 9.14
CA LYS A 155 3.78 11.63 7.73
C LYS A 155 3.41 12.69 6.71
N ILE A 156 2.37 13.48 6.97
CA ILE A 156 1.82 14.42 5.97
C ILE A 156 1.91 15.88 6.39
N VAL A 157 2.08 16.19 7.68
CA VAL A 157 2.10 17.59 8.16
C VAL A 157 3.21 18.42 7.54
N GLY A 158 4.37 17.83 7.25
CA GLY A 158 5.48 18.50 6.58
C GLY A 158 5.42 18.45 5.05
N LEU A 159 4.43 17.79 4.45
CA LEU A 159 4.34 17.60 3.01
C LEU A 159 3.34 18.55 2.39
N GLU A 160 3.58 18.91 1.14
CA GLU A 160 2.54 19.47 0.31
C GLU A 160 1.51 18.39 -0.03
N VAL A 161 0.23 18.75 -0.04
CA VAL A 161 -0.88 17.81 -0.24
C VAL A 161 -1.62 18.13 -1.54
N VAL A 162 -1.77 17.13 -2.41
CA VAL A 162 -2.66 17.16 -3.56
C VAL A 162 -4.01 16.60 -3.14
N HIS A 163 -5.06 17.41 -3.23
CA HIS A 163 -6.43 17.01 -2.94
C HIS A 163 -7.11 16.52 -4.22
N ILE A 164 -7.62 15.30 -4.15
CA ILE A 164 -8.41 14.70 -5.22
C ILE A 164 -9.80 14.39 -4.67
N GLY A 165 -10.82 14.72 -5.44
CA GLY A 165 -12.21 14.42 -5.18
C GLY A 165 -12.70 13.25 -6.04
N VAL A 166 -13.49 12.38 -5.45
CA VAL A 166 -14.38 11.48 -6.19
C VAL A 166 -15.71 12.19 -6.35
N ASP A 167 -16.13 12.43 -7.58
CA ASP A 167 -17.47 12.94 -7.92
C ASP A 167 -18.51 11.90 -7.52
N TRP A 168 -19.14 12.10 -6.35
CA TRP A 168 -20.03 11.10 -5.76
C TRP A 168 -21.29 10.91 -6.57
N TYR A 169 -21.83 12.00 -7.11
CA TYR A 169 -23.08 11.97 -7.86
C TYR A 169 -22.89 11.20 -9.17
N GLU A 170 -21.82 11.48 -9.92
CA GLU A 170 -21.52 10.74 -11.14
C GLU A 170 -21.18 9.27 -10.86
N LEU A 171 -20.44 8.99 -9.79
CA LEU A 171 -20.14 7.61 -9.39
C LEU A 171 -21.41 6.83 -8.99
N LEU A 172 -22.31 7.45 -8.22
CA LEU A 172 -23.59 6.84 -7.82
C LEU A 172 -24.46 6.55 -9.03
N LYS A 173 -24.56 7.50 -9.97
CA LYS A 173 -25.30 7.34 -11.23
C LYS A 173 -24.72 6.18 -12.05
N PHE A 174 -23.40 6.10 -12.18
CA PHE A 174 -22.74 4.98 -12.83
C PHE A 174 -23.02 3.65 -12.11
N ALA A 175 -22.88 3.62 -10.79
CA ALA A 175 -23.00 2.42 -9.99
C ALA A 175 -24.44 1.88 -9.94
N GLY A 176 -25.44 2.76 -10.06
CA GLY A 176 -26.85 2.42 -9.92
C GLY A 176 -27.29 2.24 -8.46
N GLY A 177 -26.47 2.67 -7.49
CA GLY A 177 -26.75 2.54 -6.06
C GLY A 177 -25.51 2.72 -5.19
N GLU A 178 -25.74 3.08 -3.92
CA GLU A 178 -24.69 3.37 -2.94
C GLU A 178 -23.83 2.15 -2.61
N GLU A 179 -24.43 0.97 -2.44
CA GLU A 179 -23.70 -0.26 -2.11
C GLU A 179 -22.62 -0.57 -3.17
N VAL A 180 -22.99 -0.46 -4.46
CA VAL A 180 -22.09 -0.72 -5.57
C VAL A 180 -21.00 0.35 -5.65
N ALA A 181 -21.35 1.63 -5.45
CA ALA A 181 -20.38 2.73 -5.44
C ALA A 181 -19.34 2.56 -4.32
N LEU A 182 -19.79 2.25 -3.09
CA LEU A 182 -18.91 1.93 -1.97
C LEU A 182 -18.07 0.68 -2.24
N GLY A 183 -18.65 -0.35 -2.86
CA GLY A 183 -17.93 -1.55 -3.30
C GLY A 183 -16.78 -1.26 -4.28
N ILE A 184 -17.01 -0.36 -5.22
CA ILE A 184 -15.99 0.14 -6.16
C ILE A 184 -14.87 0.85 -5.41
N LEU A 185 -15.20 1.84 -4.58
CA LEU A 185 -14.21 2.60 -3.80
C LEU A 185 -13.40 1.68 -2.89
N ASN A 186 -14.07 0.79 -2.15
CA ASN A 186 -13.42 -0.19 -1.28
C ASN A 186 -12.47 -1.09 -2.08
N SER A 187 -12.83 -1.49 -3.29
CA SER A 187 -11.96 -2.32 -4.14
C SER A 187 -10.75 -1.56 -4.70
N ILE A 188 -10.87 -0.25 -4.94
CA ILE A 188 -9.80 0.57 -5.52
C ILE A 188 -8.80 0.98 -4.46
N PHE A 189 -9.29 1.47 -3.32
CA PHE A 189 -8.50 1.95 -2.18
C PHE A 189 -8.11 0.86 -1.18
N LYS A 190 -8.45 -0.41 -1.45
CA LYS A 190 -7.98 -1.56 -0.65
C LYS A 190 -6.45 -1.55 -0.56
N SER A 191 -5.92 -1.71 0.63
CA SER A 191 -4.48 -1.81 0.87
C SER A 191 -3.87 -2.99 0.10
N ARG A 192 -2.82 -2.73 -0.71
CA ARG A 192 -2.16 -3.73 -1.56
C ARG A 192 -0.74 -3.99 -1.07
N ARG A 193 -0.42 -5.23 -0.72
CA ARG A 193 0.87 -5.61 -0.10
C ARG A 193 2.10 -5.52 -1.03
N GLY A 194 1.90 -5.17 -2.31
CA GLY A 194 2.95 -5.10 -3.34
C GLY A 194 3.50 -3.70 -3.63
N TYR A 195 3.08 -2.66 -2.92
CA TYR A 195 3.53 -1.27 -3.14
C TYR A 195 4.29 -0.71 -1.95
N ALA A 196 5.16 0.28 -2.20
CA ALA A 196 6.05 0.90 -1.21
C ALA A 196 5.25 1.58 -0.09
N HIS A 197 4.36 2.47 -0.47
CA HIS A 197 3.24 2.96 0.34
C HIS A 197 1.93 2.49 -0.27
N LYS A 198 0.90 2.43 0.57
CA LYS A 198 -0.41 1.87 0.24
C LYS A 198 -1.45 2.93 0.51
N TRP A 199 -2.60 2.81 -0.14
CA TRP A 199 -3.78 3.56 0.27
C TRP A 199 -4.09 3.28 1.74
N GLU A 200 -4.20 4.35 2.50
CA GLU A 200 -4.59 4.35 3.90
C GLU A 200 -6.03 4.90 4.01
N GLY A 201 -6.99 3.97 4.20
CA GLY A 201 -8.41 4.07 4.63
C GLY A 201 -9.34 5.20 4.14
N PHE A 202 -10.48 4.84 3.53
CA PHE A 202 -11.70 5.67 3.43
C PHE A 202 -12.59 5.61 4.69
N THR A 203 -12.42 4.59 5.52
CA THR A 203 -13.29 4.38 6.69
C THR A 203 -12.87 5.34 7.81
N PRO A 204 -13.76 6.23 8.28
CA PRO A 204 -13.44 7.10 9.39
C PRO A 204 -13.20 6.24 10.64
N LYS A 205 -11.97 6.26 11.17
CA LYS A 205 -11.68 5.64 12.47
C LYS A 205 -12.28 6.46 13.61
N ASN A 206 -12.48 7.77 13.39
CA ASN A 206 -13.12 8.68 14.31
C ASN A 206 -13.95 9.73 13.52
N PRO A 207 -15.29 9.72 13.61
CA PRO A 207 -16.14 10.66 12.88
C PRO A 207 -16.06 12.10 13.40
N TYR A 208 -15.41 12.33 14.55
CA TYR A 208 -15.20 13.68 15.07
C TYR A 208 -14.05 14.41 14.39
N ILE A 209 -13.33 13.74 13.47
CA ILE A 209 -12.13 14.24 12.82
C ILE A 209 -12.39 14.56 11.35
N PRO A 210 -12.39 15.84 10.93
CA PRO A 210 -12.62 16.22 9.54
C PRO A 210 -11.55 15.70 8.57
N LEU A 211 -10.40 15.28 9.10
CA LEU A 211 -9.35 14.58 8.39
C LEU A 211 -9.63 13.08 8.26
N CYS A 212 -10.46 12.46 9.09
CA CYS A 212 -10.89 11.08 8.85
C CYS A 212 -11.77 11.02 7.58
N GLY A 213 -11.93 9.85 6.95
CA GLY A 213 -12.83 9.72 5.79
C GLY A 213 -12.23 10.00 4.41
N ALA A 214 -10.91 10.15 4.31
CA ALA A 214 -10.19 10.31 3.05
C ALA A 214 -9.16 9.19 2.89
N ALA A 215 -9.09 8.58 1.71
CA ALA A 215 -7.98 7.68 1.38
C ALA A 215 -6.71 8.45 1.10
N ARG A 216 -5.58 7.93 1.57
CA ARG A 216 -4.31 8.66 1.45
C ARG A 216 -3.16 7.83 0.95
N LEU A 217 -2.25 8.48 0.24
CA LEU A 217 -1.07 7.86 -0.32
C LEU A 217 0.10 8.85 -0.29
N LEU A 218 1.30 8.35 0.03
CA LEU A 218 2.54 9.12 -0.11
C LEU A 218 3.16 8.81 -1.47
N VAL A 219 3.44 9.83 -2.26
CA VAL A 219 3.97 9.68 -3.63
C VAL A 219 5.04 10.74 -3.87
N ASN A 220 6.28 10.32 -4.14
CA ASN A 220 7.38 11.18 -4.57
C ASN A 220 7.55 12.47 -3.75
N GLY A 221 7.38 12.41 -2.42
CA GLY A 221 7.49 13.57 -1.52
C GLY A 221 6.20 14.36 -1.30
N TYR A 222 5.09 13.94 -1.89
CA TYR A 222 3.76 14.56 -1.72
C TYR A 222 2.84 13.66 -0.92
N GLY A 223 1.92 14.29 -0.18
CA GLY A 223 0.71 13.64 0.30
C GLY A 223 -0.37 13.71 -0.78
N VAL A 224 -1.03 12.60 -1.10
CA VAL A 224 -2.24 12.59 -1.91
C VAL A 224 -3.40 12.21 -1.02
N GLU A 225 -4.40 13.10 -0.92
CA GLU A 225 -5.63 12.84 -0.16
C GLU A 225 -6.82 12.77 -1.12
N VAL A 226 -7.52 11.64 -1.11
CA VAL A 226 -8.72 11.40 -1.90
C VAL A 226 -9.95 11.45 -1.00
N SER A 227 -10.87 12.37 -1.27
CA SER A 227 -12.12 12.55 -0.53
C SER A 227 -13.31 12.50 -1.48
N ILE A 228 -14.52 12.32 -0.93
CA ILE A 228 -15.75 12.40 -1.72
C ILE A 228 -16.10 13.88 -1.96
N ILE A 229 -16.64 14.22 -3.14
CA ILE A 229 -17.29 15.51 -3.43
C ILE A 229 -18.81 15.29 -3.36
N ASN A 230 -19.48 15.91 -2.39
CA ASN A 230 -20.92 15.81 -2.15
C ASN A 230 -21.67 17.11 -2.49
N PHE A 231 -21.25 17.78 -3.56
CA PHE A 231 -22.04 18.85 -4.17
C PHE A 231 -22.14 18.60 -5.67
N GLN A 232 -23.26 19.02 -6.25
CA GLN A 232 -23.53 18.91 -7.67
C GLN A 232 -22.90 20.10 -8.40
N GLU A 233 -22.59 19.86 -9.67
CA GLU A 233 -22.15 20.87 -10.65
C GLU A 233 -20.86 21.59 -10.25
N PHE A 234 -19.79 21.33 -10.99
CA PHE A 234 -18.57 22.11 -10.91
C PHE A 234 -17.84 22.04 -12.24
N GLU A 235 -17.13 23.10 -12.58
CA GLU A 235 -16.38 23.15 -13.83
C GLU A 235 -15.01 22.52 -13.65
N THR A 236 -14.60 21.80 -14.68
CA THR A 236 -13.28 21.19 -14.74
C THR A 236 -12.63 21.41 -16.08
N TYR A 237 -11.31 21.48 -16.10
CA TYR A 237 -10.48 21.33 -17.29
C TYR A 237 -9.67 20.03 -17.21
N ARG A 238 -8.90 19.69 -18.25
CA ARG A 238 -8.01 18.52 -18.25
C ARG A 238 -6.57 18.96 -18.06
N ASP A 239 -5.87 18.28 -17.17
CA ASP A 239 -4.42 18.44 -16.97
C ASP A 239 -3.81 17.08 -16.58
N ARG A 240 -2.50 17.07 -16.34
CA ARG A 240 -1.76 15.89 -15.90
C ARG A 240 -1.51 15.89 -14.40
N LEU A 241 -1.68 14.72 -13.82
CA LEU A 241 -1.14 14.35 -12.52
C LEU A 241 -0.30 13.10 -12.72
N THR A 242 1.01 13.17 -12.42
CA THR A 242 1.99 12.18 -12.87
C THR A 242 2.05 12.10 -14.41
N SER A 243 1.84 10.95 -15.02
CA SER A 243 1.74 10.81 -16.48
C SER A 243 0.30 10.76 -16.99
N GLU A 244 -0.69 10.74 -16.11
CA GLU A 244 -2.09 10.46 -16.45
C GLU A 244 -2.93 11.73 -16.58
N TRP A 245 -3.86 11.72 -17.55
CA TRP A 245 -4.85 12.79 -17.71
C TRP A 245 -5.93 12.69 -16.64
N VAL A 246 -6.24 13.83 -16.00
CA VAL A 246 -7.25 13.92 -14.94
C VAL A 246 -8.09 15.18 -15.13
N ARG A 247 -9.33 15.17 -14.62
CA ARG A 247 -10.13 16.40 -14.49
C ARG A 247 -9.54 17.25 -13.37
N VAL A 248 -9.52 18.55 -13.55
CA VAL A 248 -9.02 19.50 -12.55
C VAL A 248 -10.06 20.58 -12.34
N MET A 249 -10.40 20.86 -11.09
CA MET A 249 -11.35 21.91 -10.71
C MET A 249 -10.82 23.28 -11.16
N THR A 250 -11.67 24.11 -11.77
CA THR A 250 -11.23 25.44 -12.22
C THR A 250 -10.88 26.33 -11.01
N PRO A 251 -9.99 27.33 -11.18
CA PRO A 251 -9.64 28.25 -10.10
C PRO A 251 -10.86 28.98 -9.50
N GLU A 252 -11.89 29.24 -10.30
CA GLU A 252 -13.14 29.85 -9.82
C GLU A 252 -13.90 28.92 -8.87
N TRP A 253 -13.98 27.62 -9.21
CA TRP A 253 -14.60 26.64 -8.33
C TRP A 253 -13.79 26.38 -7.06
N VAL A 254 -12.47 26.45 -7.13
CA VAL A 254 -11.63 26.41 -5.91
C VAL A 254 -11.91 27.62 -5.02
N ARG A 255 -12.04 28.84 -5.58
CA ARG A 255 -12.46 30.02 -4.81
C ARG A 255 -13.82 29.84 -4.16
N ARG A 256 -14.79 29.29 -4.90
CA ARG A 256 -16.12 28.98 -4.35
C ARG A 256 -16.04 27.95 -3.21
N LEU A 257 -15.23 26.90 -3.37
CA LEU A 257 -14.97 25.92 -2.32
C LEU A 257 -14.30 26.57 -1.09
N ASN A 258 -13.39 27.52 -1.28
CA ASN A 258 -12.76 28.22 -0.16
C ASN A 258 -13.75 29.08 0.63
N ASN A 259 -14.72 29.70 -0.05
CA ASN A 259 -15.71 30.57 0.57
C ASN A 259 -16.85 29.82 1.27
N PHE A 260 -17.33 28.74 0.64
CA PHE A 260 -18.56 28.06 1.05
C PHE A 260 -18.34 26.61 1.46
N GLY A 261 -17.17 26.07 1.18
CA GLY A 261 -16.85 24.66 1.37
C GLY A 261 -16.53 24.29 2.81
N VAL A 262 -16.92 23.07 3.17
CA VAL A 262 -16.46 22.39 4.37
C VAL A 262 -15.94 21.02 3.99
N ARG A 263 -14.87 20.60 4.64
CA ARG A 263 -14.38 19.22 4.58
C ARG A 263 -14.67 18.53 5.90
N ASN A 264 -15.36 17.40 5.87
CA ASN A 264 -15.66 16.58 7.05
C ASN A 264 -15.38 15.08 6.73
N PRO A 265 -15.65 14.14 7.66
CA PRO A 265 -15.36 12.73 7.40
C PRO A 265 -16.13 12.05 6.27
N PHE A 266 -17.13 12.73 5.69
CA PHE A 266 -17.89 12.24 4.56
C PHE A 266 -17.45 12.89 3.23
N GLY A 267 -16.48 13.82 3.26
CA GLY A 267 -15.95 14.49 2.08
C GLY A 267 -16.11 16.01 2.11
N PHE A 268 -16.15 16.61 0.92
CA PHE A 268 -16.37 18.03 0.70
C PHE A 268 -17.85 18.33 0.45
N PHE A 269 -18.36 19.38 1.09
CA PHE A 269 -19.73 19.87 0.98
C PHE A 269 -19.70 21.39 0.79
N LEU A 270 -20.72 21.95 0.14
CA LEU A 270 -20.97 23.40 0.17
C LEU A 270 -21.97 23.72 1.26
N THR A 271 -21.76 24.85 1.94
CA THR A 271 -22.65 25.38 2.96
C THR A 271 -23.09 26.79 2.58
N ASP A 272 -24.30 27.13 3.00
CA ASP A 272 -24.99 28.41 2.90
C ASP A 272 -24.42 29.51 3.81
N GLY A 273 -23.22 29.32 4.38
CA GLY A 273 -22.49 30.38 5.08
C GLY A 273 -22.90 30.63 6.54
N GLY A 274 -23.94 29.97 7.08
CA GLY A 274 -24.39 30.15 8.46
C GLY A 274 -23.29 29.93 9.51
N GLU A 275 -23.05 30.94 10.36
CA GLU A 275 -22.13 30.90 11.49
C GLU A 275 -22.71 30.02 12.61
N GLY A 276 -21.96 29.00 13.01
CA GLY A 276 -22.32 28.19 14.17
C GLY A 276 -21.43 26.96 14.28
N GLU A 277 -20.85 26.79 15.47
CA GLU A 277 -20.10 25.64 15.96
C GLU A 277 -18.61 25.52 15.54
N SER A 278 -17.75 25.39 16.54
CA SER A 278 -16.29 25.22 16.44
C SER A 278 -15.86 24.14 15.43
N ARG A 279 -16.67 23.09 15.23
CA ARG A 279 -16.45 22.05 14.21
C ARG A 279 -16.53 22.58 12.78
N LYS A 280 -17.48 23.48 12.48
CA LYS A 280 -17.57 24.11 11.15
C LYS A 280 -16.33 24.97 10.88
N LYS A 281 -15.73 25.59 11.90
CA LYS A 281 -14.54 26.45 11.74
C LYS A 281 -13.34 25.68 11.16
N ILE A 282 -13.05 24.48 11.67
CA ILE A 282 -11.90 23.68 11.20
C ILE A 282 -12.20 22.97 9.89
N ALA A 283 -13.42 22.46 9.74
CA ALA A 283 -13.89 21.89 8.48
C ALA A 283 -13.80 22.90 7.32
N ARG A 284 -14.16 24.17 7.58
CA ARG A 284 -13.94 25.30 6.65
C ARG A 284 -12.46 25.58 6.43
N ARG A 285 -11.66 25.62 7.50
CA ARG A 285 -10.21 25.88 7.42
C ARG A 285 -9.49 24.92 6.47
N LEU A 286 -9.84 23.64 6.48
CA LEU A 286 -9.26 22.66 5.55
C LEU A 286 -9.60 22.95 4.08
N ALA A 287 -10.82 23.40 3.78
CA ALA A 287 -11.19 23.82 2.44
C ALA A 287 -10.45 25.11 2.04
N MET A 288 -10.43 26.13 2.90
CA MET A 288 -9.80 27.43 2.65
C MET A 288 -8.31 27.38 2.32
N ARG A 289 -7.60 26.35 2.78
CA ARG A 289 -6.16 26.17 2.51
C ARG A 289 -5.89 25.64 1.10
N ILE A 290 -6.91 25.19 0.38
CA ILE A 290 -6.75 24.64 -0.97
C ILE A 290 -6.52 25.78 -1.95
N GLN A 291 -5.41 25.70 -2.65
CA GLN A 291 -5.03 26.56 -3.75
C GLN A 291 -5.34 25.87 -5.07
N PRO A 292 -5.67 26.64 -6.14
CA PRO A 292 -5.86 26.06 -7.46
C PRO A 292 -4.67 25.20 -7.89
N TYR A 293 -4.98 24.08 -8.53
CA TYR A 293 -3.95 23.21 -9.07
C TYR A 293 -3.18 23.95 -10.18
N SER A 294 -1.86 23.92 -10.13
CA SER A 294 -0.98 24.59 -11.07
C SER A 294 0.10 23.62 -11.55
N GLY A 295 -0.18 22.97 -12.68
CA GLY A 295 0.74 22.07 -13.37
C GLY A 295 0.98 20.74 -12.65
N ASN A 296 1.69 19.85 -13.35
CA ASN A 296 2.01 18.50 -12.88
C ASN A 296 3.02 18.51 -11.72
N CYS A 297 2.52 18.66 -10.50
CA CYS A 297 3.36 18.79 -9.30
C CYS A 297 4.00 17.49 -8.83
N ILE A 298 3.45 16.33 -9.20
CA ILE A 298 4.04 15.02 -8.88
C ILE A 298 4.66 14.47 -10.17
N PRO A 299 5.97 14.67 -10.43
CA PRO A 299 6.59 14.19 -11.66
C PRO A 299 6.55 12.66 -11.71
N SER A 300 6.37 12.12 -12.92
CA SER A 300 6.51 10.69 -13.14
C SER A 300 7.98 10.31 -13.13
N VAL A 301 8.38 9.50 -12.16
CA VAL A 301 9.74 8.98 -12.02
C VAL A 301 9.82 7.58 -12.65
N PHE A 302 8.71 6.84 -12.63
CA PHE A 302 8.67 5.45 -13.08
C PHE A 302 7.79 5.30 -14.32
N GLN A 303 8.45 5.08 -15.46
CA GLN A 303 7.81 4.85 -16.77
C GLN A 303 7.39 3.39 -16.96
N GLU A 304 6.73 2.80 -15.96
CA GLU A 304 6.14 1.48 -16.16
C GLU A 304 4.90 1.57 -17.06
N GLU A 305 4.76 0.56 -17.92
CA GLU A 305 3.56 0.34 -18.72
C GLU A 305 2.46 -0.24 -17.83
N LEU A 306 1.26 0.34 -17.92
CA LEU A 306 0.09 -0.08 -17.16
C LEU A 306 -0.92 -0.71 -18.11
N GLU A 307 -1.54 -1.81 -17.68
CA GLU A 307 -2.63 -2.46 -18.42
C GLU A 307 -3.90 -1.59 -18.39
N GLU A 308 -3.92 -0.50 -19.15
CA GLU A 308 -4.99 0.50 -19.12
C GLU A 308 -6.38 -0.09 -19.37
N GLU A 309 -6.51 -1.00 -20.34
CA GLU A 309 -7.78 -1.63 -20.68
C GLU A 309 -8.36 -2.43 -19.49
N ASN A 310 -7.51 -3.20 -18.81
CA ASN A 310 -7.90 -3.93 -17.59
C ASN A 310 -8.27 -2.98 -16.45
N LEU A 311 -7.50 -1.90 -16.28
CA LEU A 311 -7.72 -0.91 -15.23
C LEU A 311 -9.03 -0.12 -15.44
N ARG A 312 -9.34 0.28 -16.68
CA ARG A 312 -10.60 0.95 -17.06
C ARG A 312 -11.80 0.02 -16.95
N GLY A 313 -11.65 -1.24 -17.37
CA GLY A 313 -12.69 -2.27 -17.26
C GLY A 313 -12.99 -2.70 -15.82
N LYS A 314 -12.14 -2.35 -14.85
CA LYS A 314 -12.26 -2.77 -13.45
C LYS A 314 -13.57 -2.34 -12.80
N MET A 315 -14.01 -1.10 -12.99
CA MET A 315 -15.26 -0.60 -12.40
C MET A 315 -16.48 -1.33 -12.97
N ILE A 316 -16.50 -1.53 -14.28
CA ILE A 316 -17.57 -2.27 -14.99
C ILE A 316 -17.65 -3.70 -14.46
N ARG A 317 -16.50 -4.37 -14.32
CA ARG A 317 -16.42 -5.72 -13.76
C ARG A 317 -16.97 -5.78 -12.34
N ILE A 318 -16.59 -4.84 -11.46
CA ILE A 318 -17.10 -4.79 -10.08
C ILE A 318 -18.61 -4.56 -10.06
N LYS A 319 -19.12 -3.60 -10.85
CA LYS A 319 -20.56 -3.32 -10.97
C LYS A 319 -21.32 -4.59 -11.38
N ARG A 320 -20.84 -5.29 -12.41
CA ARG A 320 -21.43 -6.55 -12.88
C ARG A 320 -21.40 -7.62 -11.80
N GLU A 321 -20.29 -7.79 -11.09
CA GLU A 321 -20.18 -8.78 -10.01
C GLU A 321 -21.17 -8.52 -8.85
N TYR A 322 -21.50 -7.26 -8.55
CA TYR A 322 -22.58 -6.93 -7.61
C TYR A 322 -23.96 -7.28 -8.18
N GLN A 323 -24.24 -6.94 -9.44
CA GLN A 323 -25.51 -7.26 -10.11
C GLN A 323 -25.75 -8.79 -10.20
N GLU A 324 -24.68 -9.56 -10.36
CA GLU A 324 -24.70 -11.04 -10.39
C GLU A 324 -24.71 -11.67 -8.98
N GLY A 325 -24.72 -10.87 -7.90
CA GLY A 325 -24.69 -11.38 -6.52
C GLY A 325 -23.36 -12.02 -6.07
N LYS A 326 -22.31 -11.93 -6.89
CA LYS A 326 -20.95 -12.43 -6.59
C LYS A 326 -20.22 -11.57 -5.53
N ARG A 327 -20.78 -10.42 -5.19
CA ARG A 327 -20.33 -9.50 -4.12
C ARG A 327 -21.54 -8.96 -3.36
N GLY A 328 -21.37 -8.69 -2.06
CA GLY A 328 -22.40 -8.07 -1.22
C GLY A 328 -22.82 -8.95 -0.04
N PHE A 329 -23.83 -8.51 0.72
CA PHE A 329 -24.26 -9.16 1.97
C PHE A 329 -24.79 -10.61 1.83
N GLY A 330 -25.01 -11.11 0.60
CA GLY A 330 -25.39 -12.49 0.30
C GLY A 330 -24.28 -13.39 -0.27
N SER A 331 -23.09 -12.86 -0.59
CA SER A 331 -22.05 -13.64 -1.28
C SER A 331 -21.26 -14.62 -0.38
N ARG A 332 -21.70 -14.80 0.87
CA ARG A 332 -21.15 -15.76 1.84
C ARG A 332 -22.17 -16.83 2.27
N SER A 333 -23.34 -16.87 1.63
CA SER A 333 -24.47 -17.71 2.05
C SER A 333 -24.71 -18.93 1.14
N GLY A 334 -23.76 -19.28 0.29
CA GLY A 334 -23.83 -20.46 -0.57
C GLY A 334 -22.54 -21.27 -0.48
N ASP A 335 -22.49 -22.15 0.52
CA ASP A 335 -22.01 -23.54 0.47
C ASP A 335 -21.93 -24.13 1.89
#